data_AF-A0A962SA03-F1
#
_entry.id   AF-A0A962SA03-F1
#
_cell.length_a   1.000
_cell.length_b   1.000
_cell.length_c   1.000
_cell.angle_alpha   90.00
_cell.angle_beta   90.00
_cell.angle_gamma   90.00
#
_symmetry.space_group_name_H-M   'P 1'
#
loop_
_entity.id
_entity.type
_entity.pdbx_description
1 polymer ?
#
loop_
_entity_poly.entity_id
_entity_poly.type
_entity_poly.pdbx_seq_one_letter_code
_entity_poly.pdbx_strand_id
1 'polypeptide(L)'
;MKFTGTDEYVATEDLRMAVNAAITLKRPLLIKGEPGTGKTMLAEQVARALDLRLIQWHIKSTTRAQQGLYEYDAVSRLRDSQLGDDRVQNIANYIVKGKLWEAFESPEPVVLLIDE
;
A
#
# COMPACT_ATOMS: atom_id res chain seq x y z
N MET A 1 -13.27 6.43 -13.00
CA MET A 1 -12.37 5.29 -13.28
C MET A 1 -13.20 4.03 -13.32
N LYS A 2 -13.08 3.21 -14.37
CA LYS A 2 -13.81 1.94 -14.49
C LYS A 2 -12.84 0.87 -15.01
N PHE A 3 -12.71 -0.23 -14.29
CA PHE A 3 -11.94 -1.40 -14.68
C PHE A 3 -12.80 -2.34 -15.53
N THR A 4 -12.35 -2.65 -16.75
CA THR A 4 -13.05 -3.52 -17.70
C THR A 4 -12.38 -4.90 -17.86
N GLY A 5 -11.20 -5.10 -17.28
CA GLY A 5 -10.30 -6.23 -17.55
C GLY A 5 -9.06 -5.79 -18.36
N THR A 6 -8.12 -6.71 -18.57
CA THR A 6 -6.96 -6.53 -19.46
C THR A 6 -6.78 -7.77 -20.34
N ASP A 7 -5.99 -7.66 -21.40
CA ASP A 7 -5.68 -8.80 -22.29
C ASP A 7 -4.99 -9.95 -21.53
N GLU A 8 -4.30 -9.63 -20.43
CA GLU A 8 -3.57 -10.59 -19.58
C GLU A 8 -4.42 -11.10 -18.39
N TYR A 9 -5.63 -10.56 -18.16
CA TYR A 9 -6.46 -10.91 -17.00
C TYR A 9 -7.95 -10.95 -17.32
N VAL A 10 -8.49 -12.18 -17.41
CA VAL A 10 -9.92 -12.42 -17.59
C VAL A 10 -10.62 -12.32 -16.23
N ALA A 11 -11.11 -11.13 -15.91
CA ALA A 11 -11.92 -10.91 -14.72
C ALA A 11 -13.38 -11.33 -14.98
N THR A 12 -13.97 -12.12 -14.07
CA THR A 12 -15.41 -12.41 -14.09
C THR A 12 -16.22 -11.11 -13.96
N GLU A 13 -17.50 -11.13 -14.36
CA GLU A 13 -18.38 -9.97 -14.18
C GLU A 13 -18.47 -9.55 -12.71
N ASP A 14 -18.62 -10.52 -11.80
CA ASP A 14 -18.69 -10.26 -10.35
C ASP A 14 -17.41 -9.59 -9.82
N LEU A 15 -16.24 -10.04 -10.27
CA LEU A 15 -14.97 -9.46 -9.86
C LEU A 15 -14.81 -8.03 -10.37
N ARG A 16 -15.18 -7.79 -11.64
CA ARG A 16 -15.18 -6.43 -12.21
C ARG A 16 -16.15 -5.51 -11.48
N MET A 17 -17.33 -6.01 -11.14
CA MET A 17 -18.31 -5.26 -10.35
C MET A 17 -17.75 -4.90 -8.97
N ALA A 18 -17.12 -5.85 -8.27
CA ALA A 18 -16.52 -5.63 -6.96
C ALA A 18 -15.39 -4.58 -7.00
N VAL A 19 -14.50 -4.66 -7.99
CA VAL A 19 -13.43 -3.68 -8.22
C VAL A 19 -14.00 -2.30 -8.50
N ASN A 20 -14.96 -2.20 -9.41
CA ASN A 20 -15.59 -0.91 -9.76
C ASN A 20 -16.37 -0.31 -8.58
N ALA A 21 -17.03 -1.14 -7.77
CA ALA A 21 -17.70 -0.70 -6.56
C ALA A 21 -16.69 -0.15 -5.54
N ALA A 22 -15.57 -0.83 -5.31
CA ALA A 22 -14.52 -0.38 -4.41
C ALA A 22 -13.92 0.97 -4.83
N ILE A 23 -13.65 1.14 -6.14
CA ILE A 23 -13.17 2.41 -6.72
C ILE A 23 -14.20 3.52 -6.53
N THR A 24 -15.46 3.25 -6.87
CA THR A 24 -16.54 4.25 -6.81
C THR A 24 -16.82 4.70 -5.37
N LEU A 25 -16.82 3.75 -4.43
CA LEU A 25 -17.08 4.01 -3.01
C LEU A 25 -15.84 4.51 -2.26
N LYS A 26 -14.66 4.51 -2.91
CA LYS A 26 -13.36 4.78 -2.28
C LYS A 26 -13.15 3.95 -1.02
N ARG A 27 -13.52 2.66 -1.09
CA ARG A 27 -13.38 1.71 0.02
C ARG A 27 -12.35 0.62 -0.32
N PRO A 28 -11.58 0.13 0.66
CA PRO A 28 -10.70 -1.00 0.45
C PRO A 28 -11.45 -2.23 -0.04
N LEU A 29 -10.83 -3.00 -0.92
CA LEU A 29 -11.36 -4.27 -1.41
C LEU A 29 -10.56 -5.42 -0.80
N LEU A 30 -11.25 -6.29 -0.05
CA LEU A 30 -10.67 -7.53 0.47
C LEU A 30 -11.03 -8.68 -0.48
N ILE A 31 -10.00 -9.37 -0.98
CA ILE A 31 -10.16 -10.46 -1.94
C ILE A 31 -9.71 -11.77 -1.29
N LYS A 32 -10.61 -12.76 -1.28
CA LYS A 32 -10.37 -14.11 -0.75
C LYS A 32 -10.42 -15.15 -1.87
N GLY A 33 -9.79 -16.30 -1.65
CA GLY A 33 -9.89 -17.48 -2.53
C GLY A 33 -8.67 -18.38 -2.43
N GLU A 34 -8.64 -19.46 -3.19
CA GLU A 34 -7.52 -20.41 -3.19
C GLU A 34 -6.17 -19.77 -3.62
N PRO A 35 -5.03 -20.30 -3.14
CA PRO A 35 -3.71 -19.94 -3.66
C PRO A 35 -3.62 -20.09 -5.18
N GLY A 36 -2.89 -19.19 -5.85
CA GLY A 36 -2.70 -19.25 -7.31
C GLY A 36 -3.87 -18.74 -8.16
N THR A 37 -4.91 -18.17 -7.55
CA THR A 37 -6.08 -17.60 -8.27
C THR A 37 -5.87 -16.19 -8.83
N GLY A 38 -4.63 -15.69 -8.86
CA GLY A 38 -4.28 -14.41 -9.49
C GLY A 38 -4.70 -13.17 -8.72
N LYS A 39 -4.76 -13.20 -7.37
CA LYS A 39 -5.11 -12.03 -6.53
C LYS A 39 -4.09 -10.90 -6.67
N THR A 40 -2.81 -11.23 -6.57
CA THR A 40 -1.69 -10.29 -6.75
C THR A 40 -1.73 -9.71 -8.18
N MET A 41 -1.93 -10.58 -9.18
CA MET A 41 -2.06 -10.17 -10.59
C MET A 41 -3.24 -9.23 -10.82
N LEU A 42 -4.37 -9.42 -10.13
CA LEU A 42 -5.49 -8.47 -10.24
C LEU A 42 -5.08 -7.05 -9.83
N ALA A 43 -4.34 -6.88 -8.73
CA ALA A 43 -3.91 -5.56 -8.28
C ALA A 43 -2.98 -4.90 -9.33
N GLU A 44 -2.06 -5.67 -9.90
CA GLU A 44 -1.18 -5.21 -10.98
C GLU A 44 -1.98 -4.78 -12.22
N GLN A 45 -2.96 -5.58 -12.61
CA GLN A 45 -3.76 -5.35 -13.81
C GLN A 45 -4.76 -4.20 -13.63
N VAL A 46 -5.30 -4.02 -12.42
CA VAL A 46 -6.10 -2.85 -12.06
C VAL A 46 -5.24 -1.58 -12.09
N ALA A 47 -4.03 -1.63 -11.53
CA ALA A 47 -3.10 -0.50 -11.57
C ALA A 47 -2.74 -0.11 -13.01
N ARG A 48 -2.36 -1.10 -13.85
CA ARG A 48 -2.06 -0.88 -15.27
C ARG A 48 -3.26 -0.34 -16.06
N ALA A 49 -4.45 -0.95 -15.91
CA ALA A 49 -5.64 -0.57 -16.66
C ALA A 49 -6.15 0.85 -16.32
N LEU A 50 -5.86 1.32 -15.12
CA LEU A 50 -6.28 2.65 -14.65
C LEU A 50 -5.15 3.68 -14.64
N ASP A 51 -3.98 3.31 -15.13
CA ASP A 51 -2.74 4.12 -15.11
C ASP A 51 -2.42 4.67 -13.71
N LEU A 52 -2.50 3.79 -12.71
CA LEU A 52 -2.24 4.12 -11.31
C LEU A 52 -0.92 3.51 -10.86
N ARG A 53 -0.21 4.24 -9.98
CA ARG A 53 0.96 3.70 -9.30
C ARG A 53 0.56 2.55 -8.39
N LEU A 54 1.24 1.42 -8.53
CA LEU A 54 1.13 0.26 -7.63
C LEU A 54 2.16 0.38 -6.51
N ILE A 55 1.69 0.35 -5.26
CA ILE A 55 2.51 0.24 -4.07
C ILE A 55 2.29 -1.18 -3.52
N GLN A 56 3.36 -1.97 -3.46
CA GLN A 56 3.30 -3.31 -2.87
C GLN A 56 3.84 -3.27 -1.43
N TRP A 57 3.07 -3.80 -0.50
CA TRP A 57 3.46 -3.98 0.89
C TRP A 57 3.37 -5.46 1.27
N HIS A 58 4.53 -6.10 1.29
CA HIS A 58 4.67 -7.47 1.75
C HIS A 58 4.64 -7.51 3.27
N ILE A 59 3.72 -8.30 3.84
CA ILE A 59 3.51 -8.42 5.28
C ILE A 59 3.81 -9.83 5.77
N LYS A 60 4.10 -9.97 7.06
CA LYS A 60 4.30 -11.25 7.75
C LYS A 60 3.26 -11.38 8.85
N SER A 61 3.14 -12.58 9.43
CA SER A 61 2.32 -12.82 10.62
C SER A 61 2.70 -11.94 11.82
N THR A 62 3.94 -11.43 11.84
CA THR A 62 4.45 -10.51 12.86
C THR A 62 4.30 -9.04 12.51
N THR A 63 3.86 -8.71 11.29
CA THR A 63 3.72 -7.32 10.84
C THR A 63 2.54 -6.65 11.54
N ARG A 64 2.77 -5.46 12.07
CA ARG A 64 1.75 -4.62 12.72
C ARG A 64 1.32 -3.48 11.81
N ALA A 65 0.06 -3.06 11.94
CA ALA A 65 -0.48 -1.90 11.22
C ALA A 65 0.37 -0.63 11.43
N GLN A 66 0.94 -0.46 12.63
CA GLN A 66 1.89 0.61 12.96
C GLN A 66 3.02 0.71 11.92
N GLN A 67 3.60 -0.41 11.50
CA GLN A 67 4.72 -0.45 10.55
C GLN A 67 4.31 -0.04 9.13
N GLY A 68 3.02 -0.19 8.79
CA GLY A 68 2.46 0.35 7.56
C GLY A 68 2.36 1.87 7.60
N LEU A 69 2.14 2.45 8.77
CA LEU A 69 2.05 3.89 8.97
C LEU A 69 3.46 4.48 9.10
N TYR A 70 4.18 4.16 10.17
CA TYR A 70 5.51 4.66 10.40
C TYR A 70 6.29 3.83 11.41
N GLU A 71 7.61 3.88 11.30
CA GLU A 71 8.53 3.42 12.33
C GLU A 71 9.31 4.61 12.90
N TYR A 72 9.56 4.57 14.21
CA TYR A 72 10.34 5.59 14.89
C TYR A 72 11.75 5.08 15.15
N ASP A 73 12.73 5.72 14.52
CA ASP A 73 14.14 5.38 14.65
C ASP A 73 14.73 5.97 15.94
N ALA A 74 14.41 5.32 17.05
CA ALA A 74 14.92 5.68 18.36
C ALA A 74 16.45 5.55 18.46
N VAL A 75 17.06 4.64 17.68
CA VAL A 75 18.49 4.36 17.74
C VAL A 75 19.29 5.50 17.12
N SER A 76 18.92 5.91 15.90
CA SER A 76 19.54 7.07 15.25
C SER A 76 19.35 8.33 16.07
N ARG A 77 18.15 8.55 16.65
CA ARG A 77 17.91 9.71 17.51
C ARG A 77 18.78 9.71 18.76
N LEU A 78 18.94 8.55 19.41
CA LEU A 78 19.79 8.44 20.59
C LEU A 78 21.25 8.74 20.25
N ARG A 79 21.75 8.20 19.14
CA ARG A 79 23.10 8.47 18.64
C ARG A 79 23.32 9.96 18.39
N ASP A 80 22.42 10.60 17.65
CA ASP A 80 22.53 12.02 17.30
C ASP A 80 22.45 12.91 18.56
N SER A 81 21.64 12.50 19.55
CA SER A 81 21.54 13.19 20.84
C SER A 81 22.83 13.14 21.66
N GLN A 82 23.60 12.05 21.54
CA GLN A 82 24.89 11.93 22.21
C GLN A 82 25.99 12.75 21.52
N LEU A 83 25.85 12.98 20.22
CA LEU A 83 26.78 13.78 19.42
C LEU A 83 26.48 15.29 19.44
N GLY A 84 25.38 15.70 20.08
CA GLY A 84 24.97 17.10 20.14
C GLY A 84 24.44 17.65 18.81
N ASP A 85 23.87 16.78 17.96
CA ASP A 85 23.32 17.19 16.66
C ASP A 85 21.94 17.87 16.84
N ASP A 86 21.78 19.08 16.32
CA ASP A 86 20.54 19.87 16.39
C ASP A 86 19.33 19.18 15.73
N ARG A 87 19.57 18.20 14.86
CA ARG A 87 18.52 17.39 14.21
C ARG A 87 17.60 16.70 15.22
N VAL A 88 18.05 16.43 16.44
CA VAL A 88 17.25 15.78 17.49
C VAL A 88 16.06 16.61 17.97
N GLN A 89 16.07 17.92 17.73
CA GLN A 89 14.98 18.82 18.09
C GLN A 89 13.74 18.59 17.21
N ASN A 90 13.92 18.09 15.98
CA ASN A 90 12.81 17.79 15.07
C ASN A 90 12.59 16.28 14.98
N ILE A 91 11.51 15.81 15.61
CA ILE A 91 11.15 14.38 15.63
C ILE A 91 10.90 13.79 14.24
N ALA A 92 10.47 14.60 13.26
CA ALA A 92 10.19 14.16 11.91
C ALA A 92 11.44 13.57 11.22
N ASN A 93 12.63 13.96 11.65
CA ASN A 93 13.90 13.41 11.15
C ASN A 93 14.09 11.92 11.47
N TYR A 94 13.30 11.38 12.40
CA TYR A 94 13.40 10.01 12.90
C TYR A 94 12.14 9.20 12.62
N ILE A 95 11.23 9.72 11.80
CA ILE A 95 10.03 9.02 11.37
C ILE A 95 10.30 8.43 9.99
N VAL A 96 10.35 7.10 9.93
CA VAL A 96 10.42 6.37 8.66
C VAL A 96 8.99 6.04 8.23
N LYS A 97 8.57 6.58 7.08
CA LYS A 97 7.23 6.36 6.55
C LYS A 97 7.06 4.92 6.07
N GLY A 98 5.96 4.29 6.44
CA GLY A 98 5.56 2.98 5.93
C GLY A 98 4.75 3.07 4.63
N LYS A 99 4.47 1.92 4.02
CA LYS A 99 3.78 1.84 2.71
C LYS A 99 2.34 2.33 2.72
N LEU A 100 1.64 2.15 3.84
CA LEU A 100 0.27 2.67 3.99
C LEU A 100 0.28 4.20 4.11
N TRP A 101 1.27 4.78 4.80
CA TRP A 101 1.47 6.24 4.84
C TRP A 101 1.81 6.78 3.45
N GLU A 102 2.73 6.16 2.72
CA GLU A 102 3.06 6.53 1.33
C GLU A 102 1.81 6.53 0.42
N ALA A 103 0.88 5.59 0.64
CA ALA A 103 -0.37 5.53 -0.10
C ALA A 103 -1.35 6.65 0.28
N PHE A 104 -1.48 6.97 1.57
CA PHE A 104 -2.37 8.03 2.06
C PHE A 104 -1.92 9.44 1.71
N GLU A 105 -0.61 9.70 1.69
CA GLU A 105 -0.06 11.00 1.30
C GLU A 105 0.05 11.20 -0.20
N SER A 106 -0.20 10.16 -1.00
CA SER A 106 -0.09 10.27 -2.45
C SER A 106 -1.03 11.36 -2.97
N PRO A 107 -0.53 12.34 -3.75
CA PRO A 107 -1.37 13.40 -4.32
C PRO A 107 -2.33 12.85 -5.39
N GLU A 108 -2.01 11.68 -5.94
CA GLU A 108 -2.78 10.97 -6.95
C GLU A 108 -3.31 9.64 -6.38
N PRO A 109 -4.45 9.13 -6.87
CA PRO A 109 -4.93 7.80 -6.51
C PRO A 109 -3.87 6.72 -6.78
N VAL A 110 -3.74 5.77 -5.85
CA VAL A 110 -2.81 4.65 -5.99
C VAL A 110 -3.49 3.34 -5.67
N VAL A 111 -2.93 2.25 -6.18
CA VAL A 111 -3.29 0.90 -5.76
C VAL A 111 -2.28 0.48 -4.69
N LEU A 112 -2.74 0.25 -3.46
CA LEU A 112 -1.94 -0.38 -2.41
C LEU A 112 -2.31 -1.86 -2.33
N LEU A 113 -1.38 -2.73 -2.72
CA LEU A 113 -1.48 -4.18 -2.50
C LEU A 113 -0.85 -4.53 -1.16
N ILE A 114 -1.63 -5.14 -0.28
CA ILE A 114 -1.17 -5.72 0.99
C ILE A 114 -1.27 -7.23 0.83
N ASP A 115 -0.12 -7.91 0.79
CA ASP A 115 -0.02 -9.35 0.51
C ASP A 115 1.07 -9.98 1.37
N GLU A 116 1.03 -11.30 1.56
CA GLU A 116 1.99 -12.06 2.39
C GLU A 116 3.28 -12.49 1.65
#